data_AF-A0A080YUN7-F1
#
_entry.id   AF-A0A080YUN7-F1
#
_cell.length_a   1.000
_cell.length_b   1.000
_cell.length_c   1.000
_cell.angle_alpha   90.00
_cell.angle_beta   90.00
_cell.angle_gamma   90.00
#
_symmetry.space_group_name_H-M   'P 1'
#
loop_
_entity.id
_entity.type
_entity.pdbx_description
1 polymer ?
#
loop_
_entity_poly.entity_id
_entity_poly.type
_entity_poly.pdbx_seq_one_letter_code
_entity_poly.pdbx_strand_id
1 'polypeptide(L)'
;MNVRVIDFTDSPLSVMAEKLNALKDQLRGLEAALAEALSTQLKKESECKHTSESISNATATNEQLRGLVSEQRARRDEYANVIAHQLEAVEALEANVDATGKKNLDEAITWYDKFLGFRVVAGEGVKFVFNKVDMQSPDDEYSFCIKVNKDEYSLIQCIPLLKDTEELVKDLNRTNDLFKFVRTMRARFQAAGIKGVHPATSLCQDTSSTPISSPPAVSVDTTSEGSTNQSHSRSRSKNQDTRAKRGAPPRSTASPLTSGSATRRSPRFAAADAGNKH
;
A
#
# COMPACT_ATOMS: atom_id res chain seq x y z
N MET A 1 -16.82 -90.73 -90.57
CA MET A 1 -16.50 -89.49 -91.32
C MET A 1 -16.57 -88.33 -90.34
N ASN A 2 -15.46 -87.67 -90.03
CA ASN A 2 -15.45 -86.47 -89.19
C ASN A 2 -15.27 -85.25 -90.09
N VAL A 3 -16.31 -84.43 -90.22
CA VAL A 3 -16.22 -83.12 -90.87
C VAL A 3 -15.87 -82.10 -89.80
N ARG A 4 -14.69 -81.50 -89.87
CA ARG A 4 -14.38 -80.30 -89.08
C ARG A 4 -15.08 -79.11 -89.71
N VAL A 5 -15.91 -78.43 -88.94
CA VAL A 5 -16.34 -77.05 -89.23
C VAL A 5 -15.09 -76.17 -89.14
N ILE A 6 -14.90 -75.28 -90.11
CA ILE A 6 -13.85 -74.28 -90.11
C ILE A 6 -14.54 -72.93 -89.92
N ASP A 7 -14.35 -72.31 -88.76
CA ASP A 7 -14.93 -71.01 -88.45
C ASP A 7 -14.27 -69.91 -89.30
N PHE A 8 -15.11 -69.05 -89.88
CA PHE A 8 -14.72 -68.09 -90.92
C PHE A 8 -14.54 -66.66 -90.36
N THR A 9 -13.95 -66.54 -89.15
CA THR A 9 -13.90 -65.30 -88.38
C THR A 9 -12.68 -64.42 -88.66
N ASP A 10 -11.79 -64.79 -89.57
CA ASP A 10 -10.43 -64.23 -89.68
C ASP A 10 -10.15 -63.58 -91.05
N SER A 11 -10.91 -62.54 -91.39
CA SER A 11 -10.72 -61.75 -92.62
C SER A 11 -9.93 -60.46 -92.34
N PRO A 12 -8.85 -60.14 -93.08
CA PRO A 12 -7.94 -59.05 -92.75
C PRO A 12 -8.58 -57.64 -92.79
N LEU A 13 -9.71 -57.48 -93.49
CA LEU A 13 -10.49 -56.23 -93.47
C LEU A 13 -11.25 -56.01 -92.16
N SER A 14 -11.74 -57.07 -91.50
CA SER A 14 -12.41 -56.97 -90.19
C SER A 14 -11.42 -56.50 -89.12
N VAL A 15 -10.26 -57.15 -89.07
CA VAL A 15 -9.17 -56.86 -88.13
C VAL A 15 -8.68 -55.41 -88.26
N MET A 16 -8.70 -54.81 -89.45
CA MET A 16 -8.36 -53.39 -89.64
C MET A 16 -9.49 -52.44 -89.18
N ALA A 17 -10.75 -52.78 -89.46
CA ALA A 17 -11.89 -51.97 -89.01
C ALA A 17 -12.00 -51.95 -87.47
N GLU A 18 -11.80 -53.10 -86.82
CA GLU A 18 -11.76 -53.22 -85.36
C GLU A 18 -10.63 -52.38 -84.74
N LYS A 19 -9.42 -52.43 -85.31
CA LYS A 19 -8.29 -51.57 -84.88
C LYS A 19 -8.58 -50.08 -85.04
N LEU A 20 -9.24 -49.68 -86.14
CA LEU A 20 -9.62 -48.28 -86.37
C LEU A 20 -10.66 -47.82 -85.34
N ASN A 21 -11.67 -48.64 -85.04
CA ASN A 21 -12.65 -48.35 -84.00
C ASN A 21 -12.00 -48.26 -82.62
N ALA A 22 -11.10 -49.20 -82.28
CA ALA A 22 -10.35 -49.16 -81.01
C ALA A 22 -9.50 -47.88 -80.88
N LEU A 23 -8.81 -47.44 -81.94
CA LEU A 23 -8.07 -46.17 -81.95
C LEU A 23 -8.99 -44.95 -81.83
N LYS A 24 -10.18 -44.99 -82.44
CA LYS A 24 -11.17 -43.91 -82.35
C LYS A 24 -11.77 -43.79 -80.94
N ASP A 25 -11.99 -44.91 -80.27
CA ASP A 25 -12.48 -44.92 -78.88
C ASP A 25 -11.37 -44.55 -77.88
N GLN A 26 -10.11 -44.93 -78.14
CA GLN A 26 -8.95 -44.40 -77.41
C GLN A 26 -8.83 -42.87 -77.56
N LEU A 27 -8.95 -42.34 -78.78
CA LEU A 27 -8.91 -40.90 -79.02
C LEU A 27 -10.02 -40.18 -78.22
N ARG A 28 -11.26 -40.68 -78.28
CA ARG A 28 -12.38 -40.13 -77.52
C ARG A 28 -12.17 -40.18 -76.01
N GLY A 29 -11.55 -41.24 -75.50
CA GLY A 29 -11.16 -41.37 -74.10
C GLY A 29 -10.11 -40.34 -73.67
N LEU A 30 -9.10 -40.10 -74.52
CA LEU A 30 -8.09 -39.07 -74.29
C LEU A 30 -8.67 -37.65 -74.37
N GLU A 31 -9.56 -37.38 -75.33
CA GLU A 31 -10.29 -36.10 -75.44
C GLU A 31 -11.14 -35.80 -74.19
N ALA A 32 -11.87 -36.80 -73.69
CA ALA A 32 -12.67 -36.68 -72.47
C ALA A 32 -11.79 -36.43 -71.22
N ALA A 33 -10.70 -37.19 -71.08
CA ALA A 33 -9.75 -37.02 -69.97
C ALA A 33 -9.05 -35.65 -70.02
N LEU A 34 -8.73 -35.13 -71.20
CA LEU A 34 -8.18 -33.78 -71.38
C LEU A 34 -9.20 -32.71 -71.01
N ALA A 35 -10.47 -32.85 -71.40
CA ALA A 35 -11.52 -31.92 -71.02
C ALA A 35 -11.77 -31.90 -69.50
N GLU A 36 -11.75 -33.05 -68.84
CA GLU A 36 -11.84 -33.16 -67.38
C GLU A 36 -10.62 -32.55 -66.66
N ALA A 37 -9.41 -32.81 -67.18
CA ALA A 37 -8.17 -32.22 -66.65
C ALA A 37 -8.18 -30.69 -66.75
N LEU A 38 -8.61 -30.11 -67.88
CA LEU A 38 -8.73 -28.65 -68.03
C LEU A 38 -9.80 -28.05 -67.12
N SER A 39 -10.94 -28.73 -66.95
CA SER A 39 -12.01 -28.29 -66.03
C SER A 39 -11.54 -28.29 -64.56
N THR A 40 -10.84 -29.34 -64.14
CA THR A 40 -10.28 -29.42 -62.78
C THR A 40 -9.14 -28.42 -62.56
N GLN A 41 -8.29 -28.18 -63.57
CA GLN A 41 -7.26 -27.14 -63.53
C GLN A 41 -7.87 -25.74 -63.36
N LEU A 42 -8.82 -25.34 -64.21
CA LEU A 42 -9.44 -24.01 -64.15
C LEU A 42 -10.15 -23.77 -62.82
N LYS A 43 -10.81 -24.80 -62.27
CA LYS A 43 -11.36 -24.76 -60.91
C LYS A 43 -10.26 -24.54 -59.86
N LYS A 44 -9.14 -25.28 -59.93
CA LYS A 44 -8.03 -25.14 -58.98
C LYS A 44 -7.32 -23.78 -59.07
N GLU A 45 -7.19 -23.21 -60.26
CA GLU A 45 -6.64 -21.87 -60.47
C GLU A 45 -7.54 -20.79 -59.85
N SER A 46 -8.87 -20.89 -60.02
CA SER A 46 -9.81 -19.94 -59.39
C SER A 46 -9.86 -20.08 -57.86
N GLU A 47 -9.82 -21.29 -57.32
CA GLU A 47 -9.67 -21.56 -55.88
C GLU A 47 -8.34 -20.94 -55.36
N CYS A 48 -7.23 -21.18 -56.04
CA CYS A 48 -5.91 -20.66 -55.68
C CYS A 48 -5.91 -19.12 -55.65
N LYS A 49 -6.41 -18.48 -56.70
CA LYS A 49 -6.53 -17.02 -56.78
C LYS A 49 -7.35 -16.44 -55.62
N HIS A 50 -8.53 -16.99 -55.35
CA HIS A 50 -9.37 -16.56 -54.24
C HIS A 50 -8.66 -16.72 -52.87
N THR A 51 -7.94 -17.83 -52.65
CA THR A 51 -7.17 -18.00 -51.41
C THR A 51 -6.01 -17.01 -51.30
N SER A 52 -5.33 -16.66 -52.39
CA SER A 52 -4.26 -15.67 -52.41
C SER A 52 -4.76 -14.25 -52.10
N GLU A 53 -5.90 -13.87 -52.66
CA GLU A 53 -6.57 -12.59 -52.37
C GLU A 53 -7.02 -12.51 -50.90
N SER A 54 -7.59 -13.60 -50.37
CA SER A 54 -7.98 -13.72 -48.97
C SER A 54 -6.78 -13.61 -48.01
N ILE A 55 -5.66 -14.27 -48.32
CA ILE A 55 -4.40 -14.17 -47.56
C ILE A 55 -3.86 -12.73 -47.60
N SER A 56 -3.82 -12.10 -48.78
CA SER A 56 -3.31 -10.72 -48.93
C SER A 56 -4.11 -9.69 -48.14
N ASN A 57 -5.44 -9.86 -48.09
CA ASN A 57 -6.31 -9.03 -47.25
C ASN A 57 -6.08 -9.30 -45.75
N ALA A 58 -5.92 -10.57 -45.37
CA ALA A 58 -5.61 -10.96 -44.00
C ALA A 58 -4.23 -10.46 -43.54
N THR A 59 -3.21 -10.38 -44.42
CA THR A 59 -1.90 -9.80 -44.07
C THR A 59 -1.99 -8.29 -43.89
N ALA A 60 -2.64 -7.56 -44.80
CA ALA A 60 -2.79 -6.11 -44.70
C ALA A 60 -3.53 -5.68 -43.42
N THR A 61 -4.63 -6.37 -43.09
CA THR A 61 -5.37 -6.12 -41.83
C THR A 61 -4.55 -6.47 -40.58
N ASN A 62 -3.73 -7.53 -40.60
CA ASN A 62 -2.81 -7.83 -39.51
C ASN A 62 -1.72 -6.77 -39.32
N GLU A 63 -1.19 -6.20 -40.41
CA GLU A 63 -0.19 -5.12 -40.35
C GLU A 63 -0.78 -3.84 -39.75
N GLN A 64 -1.99 -3.45 -40.19
CA GLN A 64 -2.72 -2.32 -39.59
C GLN A 64 -2.96 -2.51 -38.08
N LEU A 65 -3.42 -3.69 -37.66
CA LEU A 65 -3.64 -4.01 -36.25
C LEU A 65 -2.33 -3.98 -35.44
N ARG A 66 -1.20 -4.43 -36.02
CA ARG A 66 0.12 -4.33 -35.38
C ARG A 66 0.57 -2.88 -35.19
N GLY A 67 0.28 -2.00 -36.15
CA GLY A 67 0.50 -0.56 -36.02
C GLY A 67 -0.25 0.01 -34.82
N LEU A 68 -1.58 -0.16 -34.79
CA LEU A 68 -2.45 0.33 -33.72
C LEU A 68 -2.06 -0.20 -32.33
N VAL A 69 -1.70 -1.48 -32.22
CA VAL A 69 -1.22 -2.07 -30.95
C VAL A 69 0.12 -1.48 -30.50
N SER A 70 0.99 -1.08 -31.44
CA SER A 70 2.27 -0.46 -31.13
C SER A 70 2.11 0.99 -30.69
N GLU A 71 1.25 1.76 -31.37
CA GLU A 71 0.86 3.12 -30.98
C GLU A 71 0.21 3.15 -29.59
N GLN A 72 -0.76 2.27 -29.34
CA GLN A 72 -1.44 2.16 -28.04
C GLN A 72 -0.50 1.66 -26.92
N ARG A 73 0.62 1.02 -27.25
CA ARG A 73 1.68 0.72 -26.29
C ARG A 73 2.51 1.97 -26.00
N ALA A 74 3.04 2.65 -27.03
CA ALA A 74 3.83 3.87 -26.85
C ALA A 74 3.08 4.91 -26.00
N ARG A 75 1.82 5.19 -26.32
CA ARG A 75 0.97 6.12 -25.55
C ARG A 75 0.75 5.70 -24.10
N ARG A 76 0.69 4.40 -23.81
CA ARG A 76 0.58 3.88 -22.43
C ARG A 76 1.88 4.09 -21.67
N ASP A 77 3.01 3.84 -22.32
CA ASP A 77 4.34 3.98 -21.73
C ASP A 77 4.64 5.47 -21.46
N GLU A 78 4.20 6.39 -22.33
CA GLU A 78 4.18 7.84 -22.09
C GLU A 78 3.39 8.22 -20.84
N TYR A 79 2.13 7.76 -20.71
CA TYR A 79 1.33 8.03 -19.50
C TYR A 79 1.96 7.41 -18.24
N ALA A 80 2.54 6.22 -18.33
CA ALA A 80 3.24 5.59 -17.21
C ALA A 80 4.44 6.43 -16.75
N ASN A 81 5.23 6.98 -17.68
CA ASN A 81 6.34 7.88 -17.36
C ASN A 81 5.87 9.19 -16.71
N VAL A 82 4.78 9.79 -17.20
CA VAL A 82 4.18 11.00 -16.60
C VAL A 82 3.69 10.73 -15.19
N ILE A 83 3.01 9.60 -14.96
CA ILE A 83 2.53 9.20 -13.63
C ILE A 83 3.71 8.92 -12.68
N ALA A 84 4.75 8.24 -13.14
CA ALA A 84 5.94 7.97 -12.34
C ALA A 84 6.64 9.26 -11.87
N HIS A 85 6.85 10.22 -12.79
CA HIS A 85 7.43 11.53 -12.46
C HIS A 85 6.54 12.34 -11.50
N GLN A 86 5.21 12.26 -11.63
CA GLN A 86 4.30 12.93 -10.72
C GLN A 86 4.33 12.31 -9.31
N LEU A 87 4.40 10.99 -9.20
CA LEU A 87 4.54 10.29 -7.92
C LEU A 87 5.85 10.66 -7.21
N GLU A 88 6.98 10.67 -7.93
CA GLU A 88 8.28 11.08 -7.39
C GLU A 88 8.25 12.54 -6.90
N ALA A 89 7.60 13.45 -7.64
CA ALA A 89 7.45 14.84 -7.23
C ALA A 89 6.55 15.01 -5.99
N VAL A 90 5.52 14.18 -5.81
CA VAL A 90 4.66 14.17 -4.61
C VAL A 90 5.42 13.62 -3.41
N GLU A 91 6.10 12.47 -3.54
CA GLU A 91 6.91 11.87 -2.47
C GLU A 91 8.00 12.84 -1.98
N ALA A 92 8.68 13.52 -2.92
CA ALA A 92 9.66 14.54 -2.59
C ALA A 92 9.04 15.75 -1.87
N LEU A 93 7.81 16.15 -2.21
CA LEU A 93 7.12 17.26 -1.53
C LEU A 93 6.69 16.86 -0.11
N GLU A 94 6.09 15.69 0.05
CA GLU A 94 5.65 15.14 1.35
C GLU A 94 6.84 15.01 2.31
N ALA A 95 7.95 14.41 1.86
CA ALA A 95 9.17 14.29 2.67
C ALA A 95 9.74 15.64 3.12
N ASN A 96 9.68 16.67 2.26
CA ASN A 96 10.11 18.02 2.60
C ASN A 96 9.18 18.72 3.60
N VAL A 97 7.86 18.53 3.46
CA VAL A 97 6.85 19.08 4.38
C VAL A 97 6.99 18.45 5.77
N ASP A 98 7.12 17.12 5.86
CA ASP A 98 7.29 16.42 7.13
C ASP A 98 8.60 16.83 7.83
N ALA A 99 9.72 16.86 7.11
CA ALA A 99 11.02 17.24 7.69
C ALA A 99 11.05 18.71 8.13
N THR A 100 10.55 19.63 7.29
CA THR A 100 10.60 21.08 7.56
C THR A 100 9.57 21.48 8.61
N GLY A 101 8.34 20.98 8.49
CA GLY A 101 7.25 21.24 9.43
C GLY A 101 7.59 20.75 10.83
N LYS A 102 8.13 19.52 10.95
CA LYS A 102 8.61 18.98 12.22
C LYS A 102 9.73 19.81 12.82
N LYS A 103 10.76 20.18 12.04
CA LYS A 103 11.87 21.01 12.52
C LYS A 103 11.38 22.37 13.05
N ASN A 104 10.48 23.03 12.32
CA ASN A 104 9.90 24.30 12.74
C ASN A 104 9.08 24.17 14.03
N LEU A 105 8.36 23.05 14.20
CA LEU A 105 7.60 22.76 15.43
C LEU A 105 8.52 22.48 16.63
N ASP A 106 9.54 21.64 16.45
CA ASP A 106 10.54 21.31 17.48
C ASP A 106 11.31 22.57 17.92
N GLU A 107 11.67 23.44 16.96
CA GLU A 107 12.25 24.76 17.26
C GLU A 107 11.26 25.63 18.06
N ALA A 108 10.01 25.78 17.61
CA ALA A 108 9.01 26.57 18.31
C ALA A 108 8.80 26.08 19.76
N ILE A 109 8.65 24.77 19.98
CA ILE A 109 8.54 24.15 21.31
C ILE A 109 9.76 24.52 22.18
N THR A 110 10.97 24.46 21.61
CA THR A 110 12.21 24.85 22.28
C THR A 110 12.21 26.34 22.66
N TRP A 111 11.68 27.24 21.81
CA TRP A 111 11.53 28.66 22.14
C TRP A 111 10.50 28.89 23.27
N TYR A 112 9.36 28.20 23.27
CA TYR A 112 8.35 28.29 24.33
C TYR A 112 8.90 27.84 25.70
N ASP A 113 9.60 26.70 25.77
CA ASP A 113 10.21 26.23 27.01
C ASP A 113 11.38 27.12 27.46
N LYS A 114 12.26 27.50 26.53
CA LYS A 114 13.45 28.31 26.86
C LYS A 114 13.12 29.73 27.33
N PHE A 115 12.20 30.43 26.65
CA PHE A 115 11.96 31.86 26.92
C PHE A 115 10.71 32.13 27.75
N LEU A 116 9.63 31.36 27.55
CA LEU A 116 8.42 31.50 28.34
C LEU A 116 8.40 30.53 29.53
N GLY A 117 9.33 29.58 29.62
CA GLY A 117 9.31 28.55 30.66
C GLY A 117 8.11 27.63 30.54
N PHE A 118 7.54 27.49 29.34
CA PHE A 118 6.23 26.89 29.13
C PHE A 118 6.33 25.62 28.28
N ARG A 119 5.84 24.51 28.83
CA ARG A 119 5.78 23.23 28.13
C ARG A 119 4.46 22.50 28.38
N VAL A 120 4.07 21.67 27.42
CA VAL A 120 2.84 20.85 27.48
C VAL A 120 3.24 19.38 27.37
N VAL A 121 2.70 18.55 28.25
CA VAL A 121 2.98 17.11 28.34
C VAL A 121 1.68 16.33 28.20
N ALA A 122 1.64 15.37 27.29
CA ALA A 122 0.51 14.46 27.11
C ALA A 122 0.60 13.27 28.10
N GLY A 123 -0.55 12.85 28.62
CA GLY A 123 -0.69 11.72 29.54
C GLY A 123 -2.16 11.31 29.67
N GLU A 124 -2.64 11.07 30.89
CA GLU A 124 -4.08 10.81 31.15
C GLU A 124 -4.97 12.02 30.81
N GLY A 125 -4.36 13.21 30.76
CA GLY A 125 -4.91 14.44 30.21
C GLY A 125 -3.78 15.28 29.63
N VAL A 126 -4.04 16.57 29.39
CA VAL A 126 -3.05 17.54 28.94
C VAL A 126 -2.48 18.27 30.15
N LYS A 127 -1.21 18.05 30.48
CA LYS A 127 -0.52 18.71 31.58
C LYS A 127 0.25 19.94 31.07
N PHE A 128 -0.12 21.10 31.57
CA PHE A 128 0.56 22.38 31.35
C PHE A 128 1.56 22.58 32.47
N VAL A 129 2.83 22.84 32.13
CA VAL A 129 3.90 23.10 33.10
C VAL A 129 4.56 24.43 32.81
N PHE A 130 4.82 25.18 33.88
CA PHE A 130 5.50 26.45 33.88
C PHE A 130 6.71 26.38 34.83
N ASN A 131 7.87 26.76 34.34
CA ASN A 131 8.97 27.29 35.16
C ASN A 131 9.09 28.81 34.91
N LYS A 132 10.05 29.49 35.55
CA LYS A 132 10.24 30.95 35.45
C LYS A 132 8.93 31.70 35.77
N VAL A 133 8.26 31.22 36.82
CA VAL A 133 7.04 31.79 37.40
C VAL A 133 7.43 32.72 38.54
N ASP A 134 8.21 32.21 39.50
CA ASP A 134 8.96 33.02 40.46
C ASP A 134 10.30 33.46 39.85
N MET A 135 10.73 34.66 40.20
CA MET A 135 12.06 35.18 39.84
C MET A 135 13.14 34.79 40.85
N GLN A 136 12.76 34.43 42.08
CA GLN A 136 13.68 33.98 43.13
C GLN A 136 14.07 32.51 42.93
N SER A 137 13.14 31.69 42.45
CA SER A 137 13.33 30.26 42.13
C SER A 137 12.87 29.96 40.69
N PRO A 138 13.64 30.37 39.66
CA PRO A 138 13.23 30.24 38.26
C PRO A 138 13.08 28.78 37.78
N ASP A 139 13.68 27.83 38.49
CA ASP A 139 13.62 26.39 38.18
C ASP A 139 12.42 25.68 38.84
N ASP A 140 11.65 26.35 39.72
CA ASP A 140 10.48 25.75 40.37
C ASP A 140 9.35 25.47 39.36
N GLU A 141 8.77 24.27 39.44
CA GLU A 141 7.74 23.82 38.52
C GLU A 141 6.32 23.99 39.07
N TYR A 142 5.53 24.78 38.35
CA TYR A 142 4.11 25.00 38.59
C TYR A 142 3.35 24.29 37.48
N SER A 143 2.33 23.50 37.81
CA SER A 143 1.63 22.72 36.78
C SER A 143 0.17 22.47 37.09
N PHE A 144 -0.61 22.30 36.03
CA PHE A 144 -1.97 21.78 36.14
C PHE A 144 -2.24 20.79 35.00
N CYS A 145 -3.18 19.86 35.21
CA CYS A 145 -3.57 18.89 34.21
C CYS A 145 -5.08 18.93 34.01
N ILE A 146 -5.51 19.08 32.75
CA ILE A 146 -6.92 19.08 32.36
C ILE A 146 -7.23 17.88 31.46
N LYS A 147 -8.45 17.35 31.58
CA LYS A 147 -8.97 16.25 30.76
C LYS A 147 -10.36 16.63 30.27
N VAL A 148 -10.59 16.46 28.97
CA VAL A 148 -11.91 16.63 28.37
C VAL A 148 -12.67 15.31 28.50
N ASN A 149 -13.84 15.34 29.14
CA ASN A 149 -14.75 14.21 29.28
C ASN A 149 -16.13 14.66 28.82
N LYS A 150 -16.69 14.04 27.77
CA LYS A 150 -18.01 14.41 27.22
C LYS A 150 -18.15 15.93 26.94
N ASP A 151 -17.15 16.48 26.26
CA ASP A 151 -17.02 17.90 25.89
C ASP A 151 -16.88 18.90 27.07
N GLU A 152 -16.80 18.42 28.32
CA GLU A 152 -16.49 19.23 29.50
C GLU A 152 -15.02 19.07 29.93
N TYR A 153 -14.36 20.20 30.22
CA TYR A 153 -13.05 20.25 30.85
C TYR A 153 -13.14 19.95 32.34
N SER A 154 -12.33 19.00 32.79
CA SER A 154 -12.15 18.64 34.19
C SER A 154 -10.68 18.81 34.59
N LEU A 155 -10.43 19.30 35.81
CA LEU A 155 -9.09 19.45 36.36
C LEU A 155 -8.70 18.19 37.14
N ILE A 156 -7.64 17.50 36.71
CA ILE A 156 -7.12 16.30 37.39
C ILE A 156 -6.16 16.70 38.53
N GLN A 157 -5.28 17.65 38.26
CA GLN A 157 -4.17 17.99 39.16
C GLN A 157 -3.85 19.49 39.04
N CYS A 158 -3.48 20.12 40.16
CA CYS A 158 -2.96 21.49 40.21
C CYS A 158 -1.91 21.56 41.32
N ILE A 159 -0.69 21.97 40.99
CA ILE A 159 0.47 22.02 41.87
C ILE A 159 1.18 23.37 41.66
N PRO A 160 1.29 24.24 42.67
CA PRO A 160 0.58 24.20 43.95
C PRO A 160 -0.93 24.37 43.77
N LEU A 161 -1.74 23.88 44.72
CA LEU A 161 -3.20 24.01 44.65
C LEU A 161 -3.64 25.49 44.80
N LEU A 162 -4.39 25.99 43.81
CA LEU A 162 -4.94 27.35 43.82
C LEU A 162 -6.39 27.35 44.34
N LYS A 163 -6.75 28.38 45.12
CA LYS A 163 -8.08 28.46 45.77
C LYS A 163 -9.24 28.69 44.81
N ASP A 164 -8.99 29.29 43.66
CA ASP A 164 -10.00 29.70 42.68
C ASP A 164 -10.08 28.81 41.44
N THR A 165 -9.36 27.68 41.40
CA THR A 165 -9.30 26.81 40.22
C THR A 165 -10.67 26.29 39.77
N GLU A 166 -11.58 26.03 40.72
CA GLU A 166 -12.95 25.59 40.47
C GLU A 166 -13.77 26.63 39.70
N GLU A 167 -13.59 27.93 39.99
CA GLU A 167 -14.27 29.02 39.27
C GLU A 167 -13.67 29.19 37.86
N LEU A 168 -12.35 29.06 37.73
CA LEU A 168 -11.65 29.12 36.45
C LEU A 168 -12.06 27.97 35.51
N VAL A 169 -12.26 26.76 36.03
CA VAL A 169 -12.77 25.62 35.25
C VAL A 169 -14.23 25.84 34.82
N LYS A 170 -15.05 26.48 35.65
CA LYS A 170 -16.42 26.88 35.27
C LYS A 170 -16.45 27.95 34.19
N ASP A 171 -15.54 28.92 34.23
CA ASP A 171 -15.39 29.92 33.17
C ASP A 171 -14.88 29.29 31.86
N LEU A 172 -13.90 28.38 31.94
CA LEU A 172 -13.40 27.61 30.80
C LEU A 172 -14.51 26.80 30.11
N ASN A 173 -15.33 26.05 30.87
CA ASN A 173 -16.44 25.29 30.30
C ASN A 173 -17.56 26.15 29.68
N ARG A 174 -17.71 27.41 30.11
CA ARG A 174 -18.68 28.36 29.53
C ARG A 174 -18.18 29.08 28.29
N THR A 175 -16.87 29.37 28.24
CA THR A 175 -16.26 30.24 27.21
C THR A 175 -15.49 29.46 26.15
N ASN A 176 -15.08 28.22 26.47
CA ASN A 176 -14.12 27.41 25.72
C ASN A 176 -12.76 28.11 25.47
N ASP A 177 -12.44 29.16 26.26
CA ASP A 177 -11.22 29.96 26.08
C ASP A 177 -10.05 29.38 26.88
N LEU A 178 -9.45 28.32 26.33
CA LEU A 178 -8.27 27.68 26.90
C LEU A 178 -7.07 28.64 27.01
N PHE A 179 -6.92 29.59 26.09
CA PHE A 179 -5.80 30.55 26.11
C PHE A 179 -5.91 31.51 27.30
N LYS A 180 -7.09 32.09 27.55
CA LYS A 180 -7.40 32.90 28.74
C LYS A 180 -7.24 32.10 30.02
N PHE A 181 -7.70 30.85 30.05
CA PHE A 181 -7.53 29.96 31.21
C PHE A 181 -6.05 29.71 31.54
N VAL A 182 -5.25 29.27 30.56
CA VAL A 182 -3.80 29.02 30.71
C VAL A 182 -3.06 30.27 31.20
N ARG A 183 -3.38 31.46 30.65
CA ARG A 183 -2.79 32.74 31.09
C ARG A 183 -3.19 33.12 32.52
N THR A 184 -4.46 32.92 32.87
CA THR A 184 -4.97 33.20 34.23
C THR A 184 -4.32 32.29 35.26
N MET A 185 -4.22 30.99 34.97
CA MET A 185 -3.53 30.02 35.82
C MET A 185 -2.07 30.43 36.10
N ARG A 186 -1.31 30.84 35.06
CA ARG A 186 0.05 31.35 35.25
C ARG A 186 0.10 32.59 36.15
N ALA A 187 -0.80 33.55 35.95
CA ALA A 187 -0.87 34.76 36.78
C ALA A 187 -1.21 34.44 38.25
N ARG A 188 -2.03 33.42 38.50
CA ARG A 188 -2.31 32.93 39.86
C ARG A 188 -1.10 32.26 40.51
N PHE A 189 -0.35 31.44 39.77
CA PHE A 189 0.90 30.86 40.26
C PHE A 189 1.93 31.94 40.62
N GLN A 190 2.09 32.98 39.79
CA GLN A 190 2.95 34.13 40.08
C GLN A 190 2.52 34.85 41.37
N ALA A 191 1.21 35.11 41.52
CA ALA A 191 0.67 35.74 42.73
C ALA A 191 0.77 34.86 43.99
N ALA A 192 0.94 33.55 43.86
CA ALA A 192 1.17 32.61 44.96
C ALA A 192 2.66 32.55 45.36
N GLY A 193 3.58 32.48 44.39
CA GLY A 193 5.03 32.50 44.64
C GLY A 193 5.50 33.75 45.37
N ILE A 194 5.11 34.94 44.87
CA ILE A 194 5.42 36.25 45.48
C ILE A 194 4.96 36.36 46.94
N LYS A 195 3.95 35.58 47.36
CA LYS A 195 3.40 35.59 48.72
C LYS A 195 4.08 34.62 49.69
N GLY A 196 5.14 33.93 49.27
CA GLY A 196 5.92 33.07 50.16
C GLY A 196 5.16 31.86 50.69
N VAL A 197 4.14 31.37 49.97
CA VAL A 197 3.42 30.15 50.33
C VAL A 197 4.29 28.95 49.98
N HIS A 198 5.24 28.63 50.86
CA HIS A 198 5.88 27.33 50.89
C HIS A 198 4.79 26.23 50.90
N PRO A 199 5.00 25.09 50.23
CA PRO A 199 4.02 24.01 50.19
C PRO A 199 3.84 23.43 51.59
N ALA A 200 2.80 23.89 52.29
CA ALA A 200 2.43 23.38 53.60
C ALA A 200 1.96 21.93 53.46
N THR A 201 2.83 21.00 53.85
CA THR A 201 2.49 19.60 54.10
C THR A 201 1.26 19.52 55.00
N SER A 202 0.23 18.81 54.52
CA SER A 202 -0.85 18.18 55.31
C SER A 202 -1.17 18.82 56.66
N LEU A 203 -2.12 19.77 56.69
CA LEU A 203 -2.69 20.26 57.93
C LEU A 203 -3.63 19.20 58.55
N CYS A 204 -3.09 18.34 59.40
CA CYS A 204 -3.90 17.60 60.37
C CYS A 204 -4.20 18.53 61.55
N GLN A 205 -5.45 18.96 61.67
CA GLN A 205 -5.96 19.53 62.92
C GLN A 205 -6.31 18.39 63.87
N ASP A 206 -5.82 18.43 65.11
CA ASP A 206 -6.55 17.82 66.21
C ASP A 206 -6.30 18.58 67.52
N THR A 207 -7.27 18.49 68.45
CA THR A 207 -7.49 19.47 69.52
C THR A 207 -7.00 19.00 70.90
N SER A 208 -6.43 19.91 71.68
CA SER A 208 -6.21 19.84 73.15
C SER A 208 -5.41 18.63 73.71
N SER A 209 -4.35 18.84 74.50
CA SER A 209 -4.49 19.22 75.92
C SER A 209 -3.17 19.67 76.58
N THR A 210 -3.28 20.14 77.83
CA THR A 210 -2.27 20.81 78.69
C THR A 210 -1.01 20.01 79.08
N PRO A 211 0.10 20.69 79.49
CA PRO A 211 1.36 20.07 79.91
C PRO A 211 1.43 19.74 81.41
N ILE A 212 2.21 18.72 81.81
CA ILE A 212 2.76 18.53 83.17
C ILE A 212 4.03 17.65 83.14
N SER A 213 4.89 17.84 84.15
CA SER A 213 6.27 17.35 84.36
C SER A 213 6.54 15.83 84.30
N SER A 214 7.79 15.49 83.94
CA SER A 214 8.50 14.20 84.18
C SER A 214 9.08 14.12 85.62
N PRO A 215 9.92 13.12 86.04
CA PRO A 215 10.24 11.73 85.58
C PRO A 215 10.13 10.72 86.80
N PRO A 216 10.84 9.54 86.97
CA PRO A 216 11.78 8.78 86.12
C PRO A 216 11.72 7.21 86.09
N ALA A 217 12.40 6.64 85.08
CA ALA A 217 13.29 5.45 85.04
C ALA A 217 12.89 4.01 85.49
N VAL A 218 12.90 3.09 84.52
CA VAL A 218 13.64 1.78 84.47
C VAL A 218 13.81 1.41 82.97
N SER A 219 15.00 1.05 82.46
CA SER A 219 15.58 -0.31 82.35
C SER A 219 14.63 -1.30 81.63
N VAL A 220 14.93 -2.04 80.55
CA VAL A 220 16.16 -2.45 79.82
C VAL A 220 15.76 -2.75 78.34
N ASP A 221 16.57 -3.05 77.30
CA ASP A 221 18.03 -3.27 77.14
C ASP A 221 18.51 -2.83 75.71
N THR A 222 19.56 -3.46 75.15
CA THR A 222 20.43 -2.93 74.08
C THR A 222 20.71 -3.92 72.93
N THR A 223 20.41 -3.53 71.67
CA THR A 223 21.01 -4.02 70.38
C THR A 223 20.44 -3.11 69.26
N SER A 224 21.15 -2.32 68.45
CA SER A 224 22.49 -2.43 67.83
C SER A 224 22.58 -3.68 66.92
N GLU A 225 22.77 -3.63 65.60
CA GLU A 225 23.04 -2.59 64.59
C GLU A 225 22.21 -2.93 63.31
N GLY A 226 22.10 -2.20 62.19
CA GLY A 226 22.80 -1.03 61.67
C GLY A 226 23.23 -1.28 60.21
N SER A 227 22.57 -0.61 59.26
CA SER A 227 23.03 -0.27 57.89
C SER A 227 23.72 -1.33 57.00
N THR A 228 23.25 -1.50 55.75
CA THR A 228 23.82 -0.76 54.59
C THR A 228 23.22 -1.19 53.24
N ASN A 229 22.96 -0.18 52.42
CA ASN A 229 22.53 -0.23 51.02
C ASN A 229 23.37 -1.15 50.11
N GLN A 230 22.73 -1.77 49.10
CA GLN A 230 23.15 -1.52 47.72
C GLN A 230 22.10 -1.87 46.66
N SER A 231 21.84 -0.90 45.80
CA SER A 231 21.19 -1.10 44.50
C SER A 231 22.10 -1.92 43.58
N HIS A 232 21.54 -2.70 42.65
CA HIS A 232 21.96 -2.60 41.24
C HIS A 232 20.94 -3.23 40.29
N SER A 233 20.68 -2.50 39.21
CA SER A 233 19.80 -2.85 38.10
C SER A 233 20.41 -3.93 37.20
N ARG A 234 19.55 -4.72 36.53
CA ARG A 234 19.89 -5.24 35.19
C ARG A 234 18.67 -5.49 34.32
N SER A 235 18.70 -4.82 33.16
CA SER A 235 17.68 -4.86 32.11
C SER A 235 17.71 -6.18 31.32
N ARG A 236 16.58 -6.50 30.69
CA ARG A 236 16.50 -7.60 29.71
C ARG A 236 15.79 -7.11 28.45
N SER A 237 16.56 -6.51 27.54
CA SER A 237 16.13 -6.32 26.15
C SER A 237 16.14 -7.67 25.42
N LYS A 238 15.24 -7.84 24.45
CA LYS A 238 15.25 -8.99 23.54
C LYS A 238 14.86 -8.54 22.13
N ASN A 239 15.84 -8.01 21.40
CA ASN A 239 15.74 -7.95 19.94
C ASN A 239 15.88 -9.39 19.41
N GLN A 240 15.04 -9.75 18.45
CA GLN A 240 15.30 -10.87 17.55
C GLN A 240 15.26 -10.34 16.13
N ASP A 241 16.41 -10.40 15.46
CA ASP A 241 16.58 -10.00 14.08
C ASP A 241 17.57 -10.97 13.43
N THR A 242 17.14 -11.74 12.43
CA THR A 242 17.97 -12.76 11.77
C THR A 242 17.78 -12.80 10.26
N ARG A 243 18.37 -11.78 9.60
CA ARG A 243 19.33 -11.88 8.48
C ARG A 243 19.15 -12.95 7.37
N ALA A 244 19.30 -12.45 6.13
CA ALA A 244 19.79 -13.11 4.89
C ALA A 244 18.73 -13.77 3.96
N LYS A 245 18.87 -13.78 2.62
CA LYS A 245 20.08 -13.63 1.76
C LYS A 245 19.83 -12.83 0.45
N ARG A 246 20.93 -12.36 -0.16
CA ARG A 246 21.09 -12.02 -1.60
C ARG A 246 20.73 -13.26 -2.46
N GLY A 247 20.28 -13.21 -3.72
CA GLY A 247 20.60 -12.30 -4.83
C GLY A 247 21.46 -13.06 -5.87
N ALA A 248 20.93 -13.32 -7.07
CA ALA A 248 21.59 -14.08 -8.16
C ALA A 248 21.08 -13.63 -9.56
N PRO A 249 21.83 -13.86 -10.67
CA PRO A 249 21.83 -12.97 -11.84
C PRO A 249 21.05 -13.48 -13.09
N PRO A 250 20.85 -12.65 -14.13
CA PRO A 250 20.23 -13.05 -15.39
C PRO A 250 21.19 -13.87 -16.28
N ARG A 251 20.65 -14.69 -17.18
CA ARG A 251 21.44 -15.44 -18.17
C ARG A 251 20.71 -15.59 -19.50
N SER A 252 21.15 -14.83 -20.50
CA SER A 252 20.82 -15.05 -21.91
C SER A 252 21.89 -15.91 -22.57
N THR A 253 21.52 -16.94 -23.33
CA THR A 253 22.34 -17.49 -24.44
C THR A 253 21.51 -18.40 -25.34
N ALA A 254 21.56 -18.13 -26.65
CA ALA A 254 21.41 -19.01 -27.83
C ALA A 254 20.39 -20.18 -27.87
N SER A 255 19.56 -20.16 -28.91
CA SER A 255 18.87 -21.33 -29.50
C SER A 255 19.88 -22.30 -30.17
N PRO A 256 19.52 -23.58 -30.47
CA PRO A 256 18.77 -23.83 -31.71
C PRO A 256 17.69 -24.95 -31.67
N LEU A 257 16.70 -24.79 -32.56
CA LEU A 257 15.90 -25.78 -33.31
C LEU A 257 15.77 -27.24 -32.80
N THR A 258 14.53 -27.66 -32.47
CA THR A 258 13.93 -28.94 -32.92
C THR A 258 12.39 -28.85 -32.91
N SER A 259 11.73 -29.61 -33.81
CA SER A 259 10.27 -29.65 -34.00
C SER A 259 9.51 -30.34 -32.86
N GLY A 260 8.27 -29.90 -32.57
CA GLY A 260 7.36 -30.59 -31.65
C GLY A 260 5.97 -29.94 -31.57
N SER A 261 4.94 -30.60 -32.12
CA SER A 261 3.55 -30.13 -32.13
C SER A 261 2.87 -30.27 -30.76
N ALA A 262 2.17 -29.23 -30.27
CA ALA A 262 1.13 -29.38 -29.24
C ALA A 262 0.09 -28.23 -29.25
N THR A 263 -1.10 -28.57 -29.75
CA THR A 263 -2.42 -27.93 -29.68
C THR A 263 -2.66 -26.79 -28.67
N ARG A 264 -3.10 -25.62 -29.17
CA ARG A 264 -3.75 -24.55 -28.38
C ARG A 264 -5.13 -24.97 -27.86
N ARG A 265 -5.48 -24.62 -26.62
CA ARG A 265 -6.87 -24.50 -26.14
C ARG A 265 -7.10 -23.09 -25.58
N SER A 266 -8.01 -22.34 -26.20
CA SER A 266 -8.52 -21.06 -25.67
C SER A 266 -9.77 -21.31 -24.81
N PRO A 267 -10.02 -20.50 -23.76
CA PRO A 267 -11.33 -20.46 -23.10
C PRO A 267 -12.36 -19.74 -23.98
N ARG A 268 -13.63 -20.15 -23.91
CA ARG A 268 -14.76 -19.49 -24.60
C ARG A 268 -15.26 -18.28 -23.80
N PHE A 269 -15.66 -17.23 -24.51
CA PHE A 269 -16.52 -16.18 -23.96
C PHE A 269 -17.91 -16.75 -23.63
N ALA A 270 -18.48 -16.33 -22.51
CA ALA A 270 -19.90 -16.53 -22.20
C ALA A 270 -20.71 -15.35 -22.76
N ALA A 271 -21.86 -15.64 -23.37
CA ALA A 271 -22.79 -14.61 -23.83
C ALA A 271 -23.62 -14.09 -22.64
N ALA A 272 -23.85 -12.77 -22.59
CA ALA A 272 -24.81 -12.16 -21.69
C ALA A 272 -26.17 -12.03 -22.40
N ASP A 273 -27.25 -12.25 -21.63
CA ASP A 273 -28.62 -12.40 -22.11
C ASP A 273 -29.30 -11.07 -22.49
N ALA A 274 -30.30 -11.15 -23.36
CA ALA A 274 -30.99 -10.00 -23.94
C ALA A 274 -32.23 -9.59 -23.12
N GLY A 275 -32.08 -8.59 -22.25
CA GLY A 275 -33.19 -7.99 -21.52
C GLY A 275 -34.03 -7.03 -22.35
N ASN A 276 -35.03 -7.54 -23.07
CA ASN A 276 -36.02 -6.72 -23.78
C ASN A 276 -36.97 -6.01 -22.79
N LYS A 277 -37.24 -4.71 -23.00
CA LYS A 277 -38.36 -3.99 -22.38
C LYS A 277 -38.97 -3.01 -23.38
N HIS A 278 -40.24 -3.24 -23.71
CA HIS A 278 -41.20 -2.20 -24.07
C HIS A 278 -41.88 -1.69 -22.79
#